data_AF-A0A542KTQ2-F1
#
_entry.id   AF-A0A542KTQ2-F1
#
_cell.length_a   1.000
_cell.length_b   1.000
_cell.length_c   1.000
_cell.angle_alpha   90.00
_cell.angle_beta   90.00
_cell.angle_gamma   90.00
#
_symmetry.space_group_name_H-M   'P 1'
#
loop_
_entity.id
_entity.type
_entity.pdbx_description
1 polymer ?
#
loop_
_entity_poly.entity_id
_entity_poly.type
_entity_poly.pdbx_seq_one_letter_code
_entity_poly.pdbx_strand_id
1 'polypeptide(L)'
;MVGEAMNPLVGFRQWRHLRRRDREMHQFAEELIGPIREKLFAEQDAASGQQGPVDPEALFAALVESARRWRGERTLEVHRVRIPRKFHATGMWVERKQRDDVIVEQDAEVWHQAQILGHELWHMRQKDRLSPEQLAADSCSVLGSGHPHDARPAAARSGFDEDPEKEAELFGILIGRQMRALMDRDVIVGDTARRIADSLGYQRHRR
;
A
#
# COMPACT_ATOMS: atom_id res chain seq x y z
N MET A 1 -6.75 20.06 -43.29
CA MET A 1 -6.84 19.35 -41.99
C MET A 1 -5.45 19.34 -41.40
N VAL A 2 -5.15 20.28 -40.51
CA VAL A 2 -3.83 20.42 -39.89
C VAL A 2 -3.84 19.52 -38.65
N GLY A 3 -2.94 18.54 -38.64
CA GLY A 3 -2.72 17.66 -37.50
C GLY A 3 -2.28 18.49 -36.30
N GLU A 4 -2.99 18.30 -35.19
CA GLU A 4 -2.66 18.87 -33.89
C GLU A 4 -1.32 18.26 -33.44
N ALA A 5 -0.23 19.00 -33.67
CA ALA A 5 1.09 18.61 -33.20
C ALA A 5 1.08 18.65 -31.66
N MET A 6 1.02 17.48 -31.04
CA MET A 6 1.18 17.35 -29.59
C MET A 6 2.47 18.06 -29.15
N ASN A 7 2.33 19.04 -28.26
CA ASN A 7 3.43 19.85 -27.77
C ASN A 7 4.44 18.96 -27.00
N PRO A 8 5.69 18.81 -27.46
CA PRO A 8 6.66 17.90 -26.84
C PRO A 8 7.00 18.25 -25.39
N LEU A 9 6.78 19.50 -24.97
CA LEU A 9 6.96 19.94 -23.59
C LEU A 9 5.86 19.44 -22.65
N VAL A 10 4.65 19.19 -23.16
CA VAL A 10 3.53 18.63 -22.39
C VAL A 10 3.82 17.16 -22.08
N GLY A 11 4.28 16.39 -23.07
CA GLY A 11 4.70 14.99 -22.88
C GLY A 11 5.87 14.84 -21.89
N PHE A 12 6.84 15.76 -21.93
CA PHE A 12 7.97 15.73 -20.99
C PHE A 12 7.56 16.05 -19.55
N ARG A 13 6.66 17.03 -19.34
CA ARG A 13 6.13 17.35 -17.99
C ARG A 13 5.28 16.21 -17.44
N GLN A 14 4.42 15.63 -18.27
CA GLN A 14 3.60 14.47 -17.93
C GLN A 14 4.47 13.26 -17.55
N TRP A 15 5.51 12.97 -18.32
CA TRP A 15 6.45 11.89 -18.03
C TRP A 15 7.23 12.11 -16.71
N ARG A 16 7.65 13.35 -16.42
CA ARG A 16 8.29 13.69 -15.14
C ARG A 16 7.34 13.54 -13.96
N HIS A 17 6.07 13.92 -14.14
CA HIS A 17 5.03 13.73 -13.13
C HIS A 17 4.82 12.23 -12.84
N LEU A 18 4.64 11.42 -13.88
CA LEU A 18 4.47 9.97 -13.76
C LEU A 18 5.68 9.31 -13.07
N ARG A 19 6.92 9.65 -13.44
CA ARG A 19 8.13 9.15 -12.77
C ARG A 19 8.27 9.61 -11.32
N ARG A 20 7.75 10.78 -10.99
CA ARG A 20 7.74 11.25 -9.60
C ARG A 20 6.75 10.43 -8.79
N ARG A 21 5.52 10.25 -9.30
CA ARG A 21 4.47 9.45 -8.66
C ARG A 21 4.89 8.00 -8.46
N ASP A 22 5.47 7.38 -9.49
CA ASP A 22 6.00 6.01 -9.42
C ASP A 22 7.06 5.87 -8.31
N ARG A 23 8.02 6.80 -8.23
CA ARG A 23 9.01 6.81 -7.16
C ARG A 23 8.39 7.01 -5.78
N GLU A 24 7.38 7.86 -5.67
CA GLU A 24 6.67 8.09 -4.40
C GLU A 24 5.90 6.85 -3.94
N MET A 25 5.23 6.15 -4.86
CA MET A 25 4.58 4.87 -4.58
C MET A 25 5.59 3.84 -4.07
N HIS A 26 6.73 3.68 -4.77
CA HIS A 26 7.77 2.75 -4.35
C HIS A 26 8.39 3.15 -3.01
N GLN A 27 8.66 4.44 -2.78
CA GLN A 27 9.19 4.91 -1.50
C GLN A 27 8.22 4.63 -0.36
N PHE A 28 6.92 4.87 -0.56
CA PHE A 28 5.92 4.62 0.47
C PHE A 28 5.70 3.12 0.70
N ALA A 29 5.75 2.31 -0.36
CA ALA A 29 5.72 0.86 -0.22
C ALA A 29 6.92 0.35 0.60
N GLU A 30 8.13 0.87 0.36
CA GLU A 30 9.32 0.54 1.16
C GLU A 30 9.20 1.02 2.61
N GLU A 31 8.59 2.19 2.87
CA GLU A 31 8.31 2.70 4.22
C GLU A 31 7.38 1.74 5.00
N LEU A 32 6.38 1.15 4.32
CA LEU A 32 5.45 0.20 4.93
C LEU A 32 6.02 -1.22 5.05
N ILE A 33 6.68 -1.73 4.01
CA ILE A 33 7.05 -3.16 3.91
C ILE A 33 8.49 -3.42 4.36
N GLY A 34 9.38 -2.41 4.28
CA GLY A 34 10.78 -2.50 4.70
C GLY A 34 10.97 -3.08 6.11
N PRO A 35 10.28 -2.56 7.14
CA PRO A 35 10.41 -3.08 8.51
C PRO A 35 9.98 -4.56 8.65
N ILE A 36 8.97 -4.98 7.87
CA ILE A 36 8.49 -6.37 7.87
C ILE A 36 9.56 -7.26 7.26
N ARG A 37 10.11 -6.85 6.11
CA ARG A 37 11.15 -7.59 5.39
C ARG A 37 12.42 -7.74 6.23
N GLU A 38 12.86 -6.67 6.89
CA GLU A 38 14.02 -6.67 7.79
C GLU A 38 13.84 -7.63 8.96
N LYS A 39 12.67 -7.60 9.60
CA LYS A 39 12.34 -8.52 10.70
C LYS A 39 12.39 -9.98 10.25
N LEU A 40 11.80 -10.29 9.10
CA LEU A 40 11.84 -11.65 8.54
C LEU A 40 13.27 -12.10 8.20
N PHE A 41 14.13 -11.21 7.71
CA PHE A 41 15.53 -11.52 7.45
C PHE A 41 16.33 -11.73 8.75
N ALA A 42 16.08 -10.94 9.79
CA ALA A 42 16.72 -11.14 11.09
C ALA A 42 16.31 -12.46 11.75
N GLU A 43 15.03 -12.83 11.66
CA GLU A 43 14.52 -14.13 12.13
C GLU A 43 15.08 -15.30 11.29
N GLN A 44 15.40 -15.07 10.01
CA GLN A 44 16.09 -16.02 9.13
C GLN A 44 17.52 -16.29 9.56
N ASP A 45 18.32 -15.24 9.77
CA ASP A 45 19.72 -15.39 10.14
C ASP A 45 19.89 -16.07 11.51
N ALA A 46 18.92 -15.90 12.40
CA ALA A 46 18.88 -16.55 13.72
C ALA A 46 18.47 -18.04 13.65
N ALA A 47 17.68 -18.45 12.65
CA ALA A 47 17.16 -19.81 12.51
C ALA A 47 18.05 -20.65 11.58
N SER A 48 18.97 -21.45 12.14
CA SER A 48 19.91 -22.30 11.39
C SER A 48 19.30 -23.53 10.66
N GLY A 49 18.06 -23.46 10.16
CA GLY A 49 17.48 -24.57 9.39
C GLY A 49 16.00 -24.39 9.03
N GLN A 50 15.67 -24.77 7.79
CA GLN A 50 14.36 -24.94 7.16
C GLN A 50 13.21 -24.03 7.66
N GLN A 51 12.91 -22.98 6.89
CA GLN A 51 11.72 -22.16 7.15
C GLN A 51 10.52 -22.70 6.39
N GLY A 52 9.42 -22.90 7.09
CA GLY A 52 8.11 -23.10 6.48
C GLY A 52 7.52 -21.77 5.98
N PRO A 53 6.37 -21.82 5.29
CA PRO A 53 5.64 -20.62 4.86
C PRO A 53 5.43 -19.66 6.03
N VAL A 54 5.63 -18.37 5.78
CA VAL A 54 5.32 -17.34 6.78
C VAL A 54 3.80 -17.25 6.91
N ASP A 55 3.29 -17.29 8.13
CA ASP A 55 1.85 -17.14 8.39
C ASP A 55 1.31 -15.84 7.77
N PRO A 56 0.38 -15.92 6.79
CA PRO A 56 -0.18 -14.75 6.14
C PRO A 56 -0.82 -13.77 7.14
N GLU A 57 -1.42 -14.27 8.21
CA GLU A 57 -2.07 -13.44 9.22
C GLU A 57 -1.05 -12.64 10.04
N ALA A 58 0.06 -13.26 10.41
CA ALA A 58 1.18 -12.57 11.06
C ALA A 58 1.78 -11.48 10.15
N LEU A 59 1.89 -11.73 8.84
CA LEU A 59 2.35 -10.73 7.87
C LEU A 59 1.39 -9.55 7.78
N PHE A 60 0.09 -9.81 7.67
CA PHE A 60 -0.89 -8.72 7.62
C PHE A 60 -0.88 -7.90 8.92
N ALA A 61 -0.80 -8.56 10.08
CA ALA A 61 -0.67 -7.87 11.35
C ALA A 61 0.59 -6.98 11.38
N ALA A 62 1.73 -7.46 10.86
CA ALA A 62 2.94 -6.67 10.74
C ALA A 62 2.78 -5.45 9.81
N LEU A 63 2.01 -5.59 8.72
CA LEU A 63 1.66 -4.47 7.83
C LEU A 63 0.80 -3.43 8.54
N VAL A 64 -0.21 -3.85 9.30
CA VAL A 64 -1.04 -2.95 10.11
C VAL A 64 -0.19 -2.19 11.13
N GLU A 65 0.73 -2.87 11.82
CA GLU A 65 1.65 -2.22 12.76
C GLU A 65 2.60 -1.23 12.06
N SER A 66 3.07 -1.57 10.86
CA SER A 66 3.88 -0.65 10.06
C SER A 66 3.09 0.60 9.64
N ALA A 67 1.85 0.41 9.19
CA ALA A 67 0.95 1.51 8.84
C ALA A 67 0.62 2.40 10.05
N ARG A 68 0.44 1.81 11.24
CA ARG A 68 0.28 2.56 12.50
C ARG A 68 1.50 3.43 12.82
N ARG A 69 2.70 2.89 12.67
CA ARG A 69 3.95 3.65 12.87
C ARG A 69 4.07 4.80 11.87
N TRP A 70 3.76 4.53 10.60
CA TRP A 70 3.72 5.55 9.56
C TRP A 70 2.74 6.67 9.89
N ARG A 71 1.55 6.34 10.42
CA ARG A 71 0.53 7.33 10.75
C ARG A 71 0.91 8.23 11.94
N GLY A 72 1.82 7.79 12.80
CA GLY A 72 2.42 8.59 13.85
C GLY A 72 1.47 8.90 15.00
N GLU A 73 1.23 10.18 15.27
CA GLU A 73 0.42 10.64 16.42
C GLU A 73 -1.08 10.33 16.28
N ARG A 74 -1.54 10.11 15.05
CA ARG A 74 -2.93 9.87 14.75
C ARG A 74 -3.22 8.37 14.75
N THR A 75 -4.21 7.95 15.55
CA THR A 75 -4.49 6.52 15.74
C THR A 75 -5.02 5.90 14.45
N LEU A 76 -4.49 4.74 14.06
CA LEU A 76 -4.99 3.95 12.92
C LEU A 76 -5.57 2.62 13.41
N GLU A 77 -6.87 2.43 13.23
CA GLU A 77 -7.58 1.18 13.48
C GLU A 77 -7.97 0.50 12.17
N VAL A 78 -7.62 -0.78 12.04
CA VAL A 78 -7.96 -1.58 10.86
C VAL A 78 -9.00 -2.62 11.28
N HIS A 79 -10.16 -2.57 10.64
CA HIS A 79 -11.33 -3.40 10.92
C HIS A 79 -11.56 -4.35 9.75
N ARG A 80 -11.41 -5.65 9.98
CA ARG A 80 -11.85 -6.66 9.00
C ARG A 80 -13.31 -6.98 9.25
N VAL A 81 -14.18 -6.58 8.33
CA VAL A 81 -15.62 -6.74 8.46
C VAL A 81 -16.17 -7.32 7.17
N ARG A 82 -17.13 -8.24 7.26
CA ARG A 82 -17.87 -8.71 6.09
C ARG A 82 -18.73 -7.57 5.54
N ILE A 83 -18.41 -7.09 4.35
CA ILE A 83 -19.13 -6.01 3.70
C ILE A 83 -20.29 -6.63 2.90
N PRO A 84 -21.55 -6.22 3.14
CA PRO A 84 -22.67 -6.75 2.37
C PRO A 84 -22.50 -6.47 0.87
N ARG A 85 -22.67 -7.49 0.01
CA ARG A 85 -22.47 -7.41 -1.46
C ARG A 85 -23.23 -6.30 -2.19
N LYS A 86 -24.28 -5.75 -1.56
CA LYS A 86 -25.01 -4.56 -2.04
C LYS A 86 -24.15 -3.30 -2.06
N PHE A 87 -23.11 -3.26 -1.22
CA PHE A 87 -22.07 -2.26 -1.27
C PHE A 87 -21.02 -2.76 -2.28
N HIS A 88 -20.84 -2.02 -3.37
CA HIS A 88 -19.83 -2.32 -4.39
C HIS A 88 -18.42 -1.87 -3.96
N ALA A 89 -18.09 -2.06 -2.69
CA ALA A 89 -16.83 -1.64 -2.08
C ALA A 89 -16.23 -2.80 -1.30
N THR A 90 -14.91 -2.93 -1.37
CA THR A 90 -14.13 -3.95 -0.64
C THR A 90 -13.32 -3.34 0.50
N GLY A 91 -13.18 -2.01 0.53
CA GLY A 91 -12.55 -1.25 1.60
C GLY A 91 -13.24 0.08 1.82
N MET A 92 -12.94 0.72 2.96
CA MET A 92 -13.34 2.11 3.23
C MET A 92 -12.47 2.72 4.33
N TRP A 93 -11.87 3.87 4.05
CA TRP A 93 -11.33 4.76 5.07
C TRP A 93 -12.37 5.75 5.60
N VAL A 94 -12.46 5.84 6.93
CA VAL A 94 -13.24 6.83 7.68
C VAL A 94 -12.30 7.68 8.53
N GLU A 95 -12.26 8.97 8.22
CA GLU A 95 -11.50 9.95 8.96
C GLU A 95 -12.31 10.48 10.16
N ARG A 96 -11.72 10.48 11.36
CA ARG A 96 -12.30 11.09 12.58
C ARG A 96 -11.42 12.24 13.11
N LYS A 97 -11.74 12.82 14.26
CA LYS A 97 -10.94 13.94 14.81
C LYS A 97 -9.52 13.53 15.18
N GLN A 98 -9.32 12.36 15.80
CA GLN A 98 -8.00 11.89 16.30
C GLN A 98 -7.64 10.47 15.84
N ARG A 99 -8.50 9.85 15.02
CA ARG A 99 -8.36 8.47 14.57
C ARG A 99 -8.76 8.33 13.12
N ASP A 100 -8.12 7.40 12.43
CA ASP A 100 -8.53 6.88 11.14
C ASP A 100 -8.96 5.42 11.32
N ASP A 101 -10.15 5.09 10.83
CA ASP A 101 -10.64 3.72 10.74
C ASP A 101 -10.54 3.25 9.29
N VAL A 102 -9.87 2.13 9.05
CA VAL A 102 -9.83 1.47 7.74
C VAL A 102 -10.61 0.18 7.83
N ILE A 103 -11.65 0.06 7.02
CA ILE A 103 -12.46 -1.15 6.90
C ILE A 103 -11.94 -1.94 5.71
N VAL A 104 -11.75 -3.24 5.90
CA VAL A 104 -11.27 -4.18 4.88
C VAL A 104 -12.26 -5.36 4.83
N GLU A 105 -12.63 -5.81 3.63
CA GLU A 105 -13.45 -6.99 3.45
C GLU A 105 -12.80 -8.22 4.11
N GLN A 106 -13.48 -8.77 5.11
CA GLN A 106 -12.98 -9.91 5.90
C GLN A 106 -12.88 -11.20 5.10
N ASP A 107 -13.78 -11.44 4.15
CA ASP A 107 -13.81 -12.67 3.36
C ASP A 107 -12.81 -12.66 2.18
N ALA A 108 -12.08 -11.56 1.98
CA ALA A 108 -11.01 -11.50 0.98
C ALA A 108 -9.78 -12.28 1.45
N GLU A 109 -9.04 -12.87 0.51
CA GLU A 109 -7.73 -13.48 0.76
C GLU A 109 -6.76 -12.47 1.41
N VAL A 110 -5.86 -12.91 2.28
CA VAL A 110 -5.00 -12.00 3.07
C VAL A 110 -4.13 -11.09 2.20
N TRP A 111 -3.62 -11.58 1.07
CA TRP A 111 -2.90 -10.74 0.11
C TRP A 111 -3.80 -9.67 -0.54
N HIS A 112 -5.08 -9.98 -0.76
CA HIS A 112 -6.07 -9.05 -1.29
C HIS A 112 -6.53 -8.06 -0.21
N GLN A 113 -6.66 -8.48 1.04
CA GLN A 113 -6.85 -7.58 2.18
C GLN A 113 -5.70 -6.57 2.29
N ALA A 114 -4.45 -7.00 2.05
CA ALA A 114 -3.30 -6.09 2.02
C ALA A 114 -3.37 -5.10 0.85
N GLN A 115 -3.85 -5.53 -0.32
CA GLN A 115 -4.12 -4.63 -1.45
C GLN A 115 -5.18 -3.59 -1.10
N ILE A 116 -6.29 -4.00 -0.48
CA ILE A 116 -7.35 -3.10 -0.02
C ILE A 116 -6.78 -2.09 0.99
N LEU A 117 -6.06 -2.56 2.01
CA LEU A 117 -5.41 -1.68 2.99
C LEU A 117 -4.44 -0.70 2.31
N GLY A 118 -3.61 -1.17 1.38
CA GLY A 118 -2.69 -0.32 0.62
C GLY A 118 -3.41 0.80 -0.12
N HIS A 119 -4.50 0.46 -0.82
CA HIS A 119 -5.35 1.42 -1.52
C HIS A 119 -5.86 2.53 -0.58
N GLU A 120 -6.42 2.16 0.58
CA GLU A 120 -6.93 3.13 1.56
C GLU A 120 -5.81 4.00 2.16
N LEU A 121 -4.64 3.43 2.44
CA LEU A 121 -3.47 4.19 2.91
C LEU A 121 -2.95 5.18 1.87
N TRP A 122 -3.06 4.86 0.58
CA TRP A 122 -2.69 5.80 -0.48
C TRP A 122 -3.60 7.04 -0.47
N HIS A 123 -4.91 6.88 -0.26
CA HIS A 123 -5.81 8.03 -0.10
C HIS A 123 -5.40 8.93 1.06
N MET A 124 -5.01 8.35 2.20
CA MET A 124 -4.50 9.13 3.33
C MET A 124 -3.25 9.92 2.95
N ARG A 125 -2.27 9.26 2.31
CA ARG A 125 -1.01 9.88 1.88
C ARG A 125 -1.24 11.00 0.87
N GLN A 126 -2.20 10.84 -0.05
CA GLN A 126 -2.58 11.88 -1.01
C GLN A 126 -3.21 13.07 -0.29
N LYS A 127 -4.13 12.81 0.65
CA LYS A 127 -4.80 13.87 1.42
C LYS A 127 -3.84 14.67 2.29
N ASP A 128 -2.92 14.02 3.00
CA ASP A 128 -1.94 14.70 3.87
C ASP A 128 -1.04 15.68 3.11
N ARG A 129 -0.96 15.57 1.79
CA ARG A 129 -0.17 16.46 0.91
C ARG A 129 -0.96 17.64 0.37
N LEU A 130 -2.29 17.63 0.49
CA LEU A 130 -3.12 18.75 0.07
C LEU A 130 -2.99 19.87 1.09
N SER A 131 -2.81 21.11 0.62
CA SER A 131 -2.82 22.27 1.50
C SER A 131 -4.23 22.47 2.10
N PRO A 132 -4.36 23.17 3.24
CA PRO A 132 -5.67 23.51 3.81
C PRO A 132 -6.59 24.24 2.82
N GLU A 133 -6.01 25.07 1.94
CA GLU A 133 -6.71 25.81 0.90
C GLU A 133 -7.25 24.87 -0.21
N GLN A 134 -6.45 23.88 -0.61
CA GLN A 134 -6.86 22.85 -1.57
C GLN A 134 -7.97 21.95 -1.00
N LEU A 135 -7.84 21.56 0.27
CA LEU A 135 -8.87 20.80 0.99
C LEU A 135 -10.18 21.60 1.12
N ALA A 136 -10.11 22.92 1.34
CA ALA A 136 -11.28 23.79 1.43
C ALA A 136 -11.98 23.96 0.08
N ALA A 137 -11.22 24.07 -1.02
CA ALA A 137 -11.77 24.14 -2.38
C ALA A 137 -12.51 22.85 -2.77
N ASP A 138 -11.89 21.69 -2.51
CA ASP A 138 -12.52 20.38 -2.75
C ASP A 138 -13.74 20.16 -1.86
N SER A 139 -13.71 20.66 -0.62
CA SER A 139 -14.84 20.62 0.30
C SER A 139 -16.01 21.50 -0.15
N CYS A 140 -15.75 22.72 -0.61
CA CYS A 140 -16.80 23.63 -1.12
C CYS A 140 -17.51 23.07 -2.35
N SER A 141 -16.81 22.31 -3.20
CA SER A 141 -17.42 21.60 -4.33
C SER A 141 -18.43 20.52 -3.89
N VAL A 142 -18.15 19.85 -2.76
CA VAL A 142 -19.01 18.77 -2.22
C VAL A 142 -20.16 19.29 -1.34
N LEU A 143 -20.02 20.47 -0.72
CA LEU A 143 -20.99 21.04 0.23
C LEU A 143 -22.28 21.59 -0.41
N GLY A 144 -22.50 21.40 -1.71
CA GLY A 144 -23.77 21.70 -2.38
C GLY A 144 -24.97 20.81 -1.95
N SER A 145 -24.76 19.82 -1.08
CA SER A 145 -25.84 18.97 -0.55
C SER A 145 -25.61 18.68 0.94
N GLY A 146 -26.35 19.40 1.79
CA GLY A 146 -26.11 19.47 3.24
C GLY A 146 -26.59 18.26 4.04
N HIS A 147 -25.83 17.90 5.07
CA HIS A 147 -26.29 17.49 6.41
C HIS A 147 -25.09 17.52 7.40
N PRO A 148 -25.25 17.96 8.66
CA PRO A 148 -24.17 17.98 9.65
C PRO A 148 -24.14 16.67 10.45
N HIS A 149 -23.15 15.82 10.20
CA HIS A 149 -22.73 14.78 11.15
C HIS A 149 -21.20 14.70 11.17
N ASP A 150 -20.63 14.71 12.38
CA ASP A 150 -19.19 14.74 12.76
C ASP A 150 -18.34 13.52 12.30
N ALA A 151 -18.80 12.77 11.29
CA ALA A 151 -18.04 11.70 10.64
C ALA A 151 -18.21 11.89 9.14
N ARG A 152 -17.12 12.26 8.46
CA ARG A 152 -17.11 12.43 7.00
C ARG A 152 -16.64 11.10 6.39
N PRO A 153 -17.51 10.31 5.73
CA PRO A 153 -17.06 9.18 4.94
C PRO A 153 -16.23 9.75 3.80
N ALA A 154 -14.92 9.55 3.84
CA ALA A 154 -14.02 10.04 2.81
C ALA A 154 -14.09 9.18 1.55
N ALA A 155 -14.47 7.90 1.69
CA ALA A 155 -14.40 6.89 0.62
C ALA A 155 -15.74 6.20 0.29
N ALA A 156 -16.89 6.79 0.63
CA ALA A 156 -18.18 6.29 0.15
C ALA A 156 -18.45 6.82 -1.28
N ARG A 157 -17.74 6.24 -2.25
CA ARG A 157 -17.77 6.57 -3.69
C ARG A 157 -17.19 7.95 -4.06
N SER A 158 -15.86 8.05 -4.13
CA SER A 158 -15.18 9.06 -4.95
C SER A 158 -15.32 8.67 -6.44
N GLY A 159 -16.48 8.96 -7.02
CA GLY A 159 -16.57 9.06 -8.47
C GLY A 159 -15.83 10.32 -8.93
N PHE A 160 -14.84 10.12 -9.81
CA PHE A 160 -14.24 11.12 -10.72
C PHE A 160 -13.21 12.11 -10.14
N ASP A 161 -11.99 11.62 -9.94
CA ASP A 161 -10.88 12.03 -10.81
C ASP A 161 -10.16 10.73 -11.22
N GLU A 162 -9.96 10.49 -12.51
CA GLU A 162 -9.49 9.19 -12.98
C GLU A 162 -8.04 8.90 -12.55
N ASP A 163 -7.25 9.92 -12.21
CA ASP A 163 -5.84 9.75 -11.81
C ASP A 163 -5.71 9.32 -10.33
N PRO A 164 -6.31 9.99 -9.32
CA PRO A 164 -6.14 9.63 -7.91
C PRO A 164 -6.64 8.24 -7.53
N GLU A 165 -7.77 7.79 -8.12
CA GLU A 165 -8.31 6.45 -7.89
C GLU A 165 -7.47 5.37 -8.59
N LYS A 166 -6.98 5.63 -9.81
CA LYS A 166 -6.04 4.74 -10.50
C LYS A 166 -4.72 4.65 -9.74
N GLU A 167 -4.22 5.76 -9.20
CA GLU A 167 -3.02 5.76 -8.36
C GLU A 167 -3.23 4.91 -7.10
N ALA A 168 -4.38 5.03 -6.44
CA ALA A 168 -4.71 4.22 -5.26
C ALA A 168 -4.79 2.72 -5.60
N GLU A 169 -5.43 2.37 -6.72
CA GLU A 169 -5.50 1.00 -7.22
C GLU A 169 -4.11 0.43 -7.53
N LEU A 170 -3.27 1.18 -8.25
CA LEU A 170 -1.89 0.76 -8.58
C LEU A 170 -1.05 0.55 -7.32
N PHE A 171 -1.16 1.44 -6.34
CA PHE A 171 -0.47 1.30 -5.08
C PHE A 171 -0.98 0.10 -4.27
N GLY A 172 -2.29 -0.12 -4.23
CA GLY A 172 -2.89 -1.32 -3.63
C GLY A 172 -2.34 -2.61 -4.27
N ILE A 173 -2.32 -2.69 -5.60
CA ILE A 173 -1.75 -3.83 -6.33
C ILE A 173 -0.26 -4.03 -5.98
N LEU A 174 0.52 -2.95 -5.87
CA LEU A 174 1.93 -3.02 -5.48
C LEU A 174 2.10 -3.64 -4.08
N ILE A 175 1.33 -3.19 -3.09
CA ILE A 175 1.35 -3.74 -1.73
C ILE A 175 0.92 -5.21 -1.73
N GLY A 176 -0.18 -5.55 -2.39
CA GLY A 176 -0.67 -6.92 -2.49
C GLY A 176 0.36 -7.87 -3.11
N ARG A 177 1.04 -7.43 -4.19
CA ARG A 177 2.11 -8.19 -4.85
C ARG A 177 3.30 -8.43 -3.93
N GLN A 178 3.76 -7.40 -3.22
CA GLN A 178 4.90 -7.53 -2.31
C GLN A 178 4.56 -8.43 -1.10
N MET A 179 3.36 -8.26 -0.53
CA MET A 179 2.88 -9.11 0.57
C MET A 179 2.75 -10.56 0.15
N ARG A 180 2.22 -10.81 -1.05
CA ARG A 180 2.16 -12.16 -1.62
C ARG A 180 3.56 -12.76 -1.79
N ALA A 181 4.54 -11.99 -2.26
CA ALA A 181 5.92 -12.47 -2.37
C ALA A 181 6.56 -12.80 -1.00
N LEU A 182 6.13 -12.13 0.09
CA LEU A 182 6.57 -12.46 1.45
C LEU A 182 5.87 -13.71 2.00
N MET A 183 4.61 -13.94 1.65
CA MET A 183 3.84 -15.15 2.02
C MET A 183 4.37 -16.38 1.28
N ASP A 184 4.57 -16.25 -0.03
CA ASP A 184 5.08 -17.26 -0.94
C ASP A 184 6.59 -17.46 -0.78
N ARG A 185 7.19 -17.22 0.41
CA ARG A 185 8.62 -17.40 0.69
C ARG A 185 9.03 -18.88 0.60
N ASP A 186 9.06 -19.37 -0.62
CA ASP A 186 9.84 -20.48 -1.11
C ASP A 186 10.42 -20.10 -2.49
N VAL A 187 11.75 -20.29 -2.63
CA VAL A 187 12.59 -20.27 -3.85
C VAL A 187 13.08 -18.89 -4.38
N ILE A 188 14.40 -18.80 -4.60
CA ILE A 188 15.16 -17.74 -5.31
C ILE A 188 15.50 -16.47 -4.52
N VAL A 189 16.31 -16.54 -3.46
CA VAL A 189 17.53 -15.70 -3.35
C VAL A 189 18.56 -16.41 -2.46
N GLY A 190 18.13 -17.07 -1.38
CA GLY A 190 19.04 -17.77 -0.46
C GLY A 190 19.42 -19.19 -0.89
N ASP A 191 18.43 -20.02 -1.20
CA ASP A 191 18.66 -21.48 -1.32
C ASP A 191 19.29 -21.87 -2.67
N THR A 192 18.95 -21.18 -3.76
CA THR A 192 19.61 -21.37 -5.07
C THR A 192 21.05 -20.85 -5.05
N ALA A 193 21.29 -19.68 -4.44
CA ALA A 193 22.64 -19.13 -4.31
C ALA A 193 23.52 -20.02 -3.41
N ARG A 194 22.95 -20.59 -2.33
CA ARG A 194 23.64 -21.54 -1.46
C ARG A 194 23.92 -22.87 -2.16
N ARG A 195 22.97 -23.44 -2.90
CA ARG A 195 23.19 -24.67 -3.70
C ARG A 195 24.21 -24.48 -4.81
N ILE A 196 24.25 -23.30 -5.43
CA ILE A 196 25.29 -22.93 -6.41
C ILE A 196 26.65 -22.82 -5.71
N ALA A 197 26.74 -22.16 -4.55
CA ALA A 197 27.98 -22.05 -3.80
C ALA A 197 28.52 -23.41 -3.30
N ASP A 198 27.62 -24.29 -2.83
CA ASP A 198 27.94 -25.64 -2.39
C ASP A 198 28.35 -26.54 -3.56
N SER A 199 27.67 -26.43 -4.71
CA SER A 199 28.04 -27.17 -5.94
C SER A 199 29.33 -26.64 -6.58
N LEU A 200 29.68 -25.38 -6.36
CA LEU A 200 30.93 -24.77 -6.81
C LEU A 200 32.09 -24.97 -5.82
N GLY A 201 31.89 -25.67 -4.70
CA GLY A 201 32.96 -26.16 -3.84
C GLY A 201 33.83 -25.06 -3.22
N TYR A 202 33.27 -23.89 -2.89
CA TYR A 202 34.00 -22.80 -2.24
C TYR A 202 34.29 -23.08 -0.75
N GLN A 203 34.95 -24.19 -0.42
CA GLN A 203 35.66 -24.31 0.85
C GLN A 203 36.96 -23.51 0.74
N ARG A 204 36.95 -22.27 1.24
CA ARG A 204 38.18 -21.50 1.49
C ARG A 204 39.05 -22.28 2.49
N HIS A 205 40.07 -22.95 1.97
CA HIS A 205 41.22 -23.39 2.73
C HIS A 205 41.85 -22.17 3.42
N ARG A 206 41.67 -22.06 4.75
CA ARG A 206 42.44 -21.16 5.59
C ARG A 206 43.68 -21.92 6.05
N ARG A 207 44.85 -21.49 5.59
CA ARG A 207 46.13 -21.64 6.29
C ARG A 207 46.66 -20.24 6.56
#